data_AF-D3F2Z0-F1
#
_entry.id   AF-D3F2Z0-F1
#
_cell.length_a   1.000
_cell.length_b   1.000
_cell.length_c   1.000
_cell.angle_alpha   90.00
_cell.angle_beta   90.00
_cell.angle_gamma   90.00
#
_symmetry.space_group_name_H-M   'P 1'
#
loop_
_entity.id
_entity.type
_entity.pdbx_description
1 polymer ?
#
loop_
_entity_poly.entity_id
_entity_poly.type
_entity_poly.pdbx_seq_one_letter_code
_entity_poly.pdbx_strand_id
1 'polypeptide(L)'
;MDLDLLIATHRRPIERHLRRYVGDPGLAEDLAQEVFLRAWLHAPRDVSEERQRAWLFRVARNAAIDALRARRPHDDTSLLDAVGGVAAAAAEDHDERLAIEAALAQLPARDRALVTLQFAGFGPTDAARLLQTTPEAARKRLTRARERFRVVYTDQRPVGEPPLVLLVARDTDTALYERWLGAAELRVRVVAPADAARQLATAHALVLSGSERDIHPAMYGQPVRSATDPRLDVDRADAAVLRDALATRMPVLGICRGHQLLNIVRGGTLHQDLSEQSSAADGHAQGTHRIGTRGSTLARRILGAQGAVPSVHHQAVARIGRGLNVGAISADGVVETIEDPRLPFAVGTQWHAELPEAGETGRRLRDALAQAAFRHAGAAPLPVAA
;
A
#
# COMPACT_ATOMS: atom_id res chain seq x y z
N MET A 1 -6.54 -34.59 -15.44
CA MET A 1 -7.94 -34.97 -15.18
C MET A 1 -8.81 -34.29 -16.23
N ASP A 2 -9.86 -34.96 -16.70
CA ASP A 2 -10.86 -34.33 -17.56
C ASP A 2 -11.52 -33.16 -16.80
N LEU A 3 -11.61 -32.01 -17.45
CA LEU A 3 -12.14 -30.80 -16.83
C LEU A 3 -13.60 -30.97 -16.43
N ASP A 4 -14.35 -31.78 -17.18
CA ASP A 4 -15.73 -32.12 -16.86
C ASP A 4 -15.82 -32.91 -15.53
N LEU A 5 -14.84 -33.78 -15.29
CA LEU A 5 -14.72 -34.52 -14.02
C LEU A 5 -14.31 -33.62 -12.86
N LEU A 6 -13.41 -32.63 -13.10
CA LEU A 6 -13.03 -31.61 -12.11
C LEU A 6 -14.25 -30.78 -11.67
N ILE A 7 -15.06 -30.34 -12.64
CA ILE A 7 -16.26 -29.52 -12.42
C ILE A 7 -17.32 -30.34 -11.69
N ALA A 8 -17.63 -31.56 -12.16
CA ALA A 8 -18.60 -32.44 -11.54
C ALA A 8 -18.23 -32.78 -10.08
N THR A 9 -16.95 -33.02 -9.80
CA THR A 9 -16.46 -33.38 -8.46
C THR A 9 -16.50 -32.20 -7.49
N HIS A 10 -16.25 -30.97 -7.97
CA HIS A 10 -16.06 -29.80 -7.10
C HIS A 10 -17.22 -28.80 -7.09
N ARG A 11 -18.29 -29.00 -7.87
CA ARG A 11 -19.48 -28.12 -7.87
C ARG A 11 -20.06 -27.89 -6.48
N ARG A 12 -20.52 -28.95 -5.81
CA ARG A 12 -21.12 -28.85 -4.47
C ARG A 12 -20.14 -28.34 -3.38
N PRO A 13 -18.86 -28.77 -3.34
CA PRO A 13 -17.88 -28.21 -2.43
C PRO A 13 -17.62 -26.70 -2.61
N ILE A 14 -17.56 -26.21 -3.85
CA ILE A 14 -17.31 -24.79 -4.15
C ILE A 14 -18.53 -23.93 -3.80
N GLU A 15 -19.74 -24.34 -4.18
CA GLU A 15 -20.98 -23.63 -3.79
C GLU A 15 -21.10 -23.52 -2.26
N ARG A 16 -20.83 -24.61 -1.53
CA ARG A 16 -20.84 -24.61 -0.06
C ARG A 16 -19.75 -23.69 0.52
N HIS A 17 -18.59 -23.63 -0.12
CA HIS A 17 -17.50 -22.75 0.28
C HIS A 17 -17.89 -21.28 0.06
N LEU A 18 -18.41 -20.92 -1.11
CA LEU A 18 -18.86 -19.58 -1.47
C LEU A 18 -20.00 -19.09 -0.58
N ARG A 19 -20.97 -19.96 -0.28
CA ARG A 19 -22.09 -19.64 0.61
C ARG A 19 -21.64 -19.20 2.02
N ARG A 20 -20.52 -19.73 2.52
CA ARG A 20 -19.95 -19.30 3.81
C ARG A 20 -19.36 -17.89 3.76
N TYR A 21 -18.98 -17.40 2.59
CA TYR A 21 -18.49 -16.03 2.41
C TYR A 21 -19.62 -15.04 2.17
N VAL A 22 -20.55 -15.35 1.26
CA VAL A 22 -21.54 -14.37 0.79
C VAL A 22 -22.87 -14.40 1.53
N GLY A 23 -23.16 -15.46 2.30
CA GLY A 23 -24.39 -15.62 3.08
C GLY A 23 -25.67 -15.89 2.27
N ASP A 24 -25.70 -15.50 0.99
CA ASP A 24 -26.81 -15.62 0.05
C ASP A 24 -26.68 -16.87 -0.85
N PRO A 25 -27.65 -17.82 -0.83
CA PRO A 25 -27.61 -19.01 -1.68
C PRO A 25 -27.63 -18.75 -3.19
N GLY A 26 -28.39 -17.76 -3.67
CA GLY A 26 -28.51 -17.49 -5.10
C GLY A 26 -27.21 -16.93 -5.67
N LEU A 27 -26.64 -15.94 -4.98
CA LEU A 27 -25.35 -15.36 -5.35
C LEU A 27 -24.20 -16.39 -5.27
N ALA A 28 -24.24 -17.31 -4.30
CA ALA A 28 -23.23 -18.35 -4.21
C ALA A 28 -23.27 -19.32 -5.41
N GLU A 29 -24.46 -19.57 -5.98
CA GLU A 29 -24.63 -20.40 -7.17
C GLU A 29 -24.11 -19.69 -8.42
N ASP A 30 -24.45 -18.41 -8.61
CA ASP A 30 -23.95 -17.60 -9.73
C ASP A 30 -22.42 -17.52 -9.75
N LEU A 31 -21.82 -17.25 -8.58
CA LEU A 31 -20.36 -17.22 -8.43
C LEU A 31 -19.72 -18.58 -8.68
N ALA A 32 -20.38 -19.68 -8.31
CA ALA A 32 -19.86 -21.01 -8.61
C ALA A 32 -19.83 -21.26 -10.12
N GLN A 33 -20.87 -20.85 -10.85
CA GLN A 33 -20.91 -20.95 -12.32
C GLN A 33 -19.76 -20.14 -12.95
N GLU A 34 -19.53 -18.91 -12.48
CA GLU A 34 -18.42 -18.08 -12.96
C GLU A 34 -17.04 -18.71 -12.67
N VAL A 35 -16.85 -19.30 -11.49
CA VAL A 35 -15.61 -19.99 -11.12
C VAL A 35 -15.34 -21.17 -12.07
N PHE A 36 -16.37 -21.94 -12.41
CA PHE A 36 -16.21 -23.07 -13.35
C PHE A 36 -16.00 -22.62 -14.79
N LEU A 37 -16.60 -21.51 -15.21
CA LEU A 37 -16.31 -20.91 -16.52
C LEU A 37 -14.83 -20.46 -16.61
N ARG A 38 -14.33 -19.80 -15.55
CA ARG A 38 -12.92 -19.41 -15.44
C ARG A 38 -11.99 -20.63 -15.40
N ALA A 39 -12.43 -21.71 -14.75
CA ALA A 39 -11.71 -22.99 -14.79
C ALA A 39 -11.66 -23.56 -16.21
N TRP A 40 -12.75 -23.47 -16.96
CA TRP A 40 -12.78 -23.96 -18.33
C TRP A 40 -11.83 -23.22 -19.26
N LEU A 41 -11.74 -21.90 -19.10
CA LEU A 41 -10.87 -21.05 -19.90
C LEU A 41 -9.39 -21.10 -19.45
N HIS A 42 -9.12 -21.20 -18.15
CA HIS A 42 -7.81 -20.84 -17.60
C HIS A 42 -7.23 -21.85 -16.58
N ALA A 43 -7.89 -22.98 -16.31
CA ALA A 43 -7.34 -23.94 -15.36
C ALA A 43 -6.00 -24.51 -15.87
N PRO A 44 -4.98 -24.59 -14.99
CA PRO A 44 -3.69 -25.20 -15.34
C PRO A 44 -3.89 -26.71 -15.60
N ARG A 45 -3.59 -27.15 -16.82
CA ARG A 45 -3.87 -28.53 -17.29
C ARG A 45 -2.77 -29.53 -16.93
N ASP A 46 -1.52 -29.08 -16.83
CA ASP A 46 -0.32 -29.92 -16.61
C ASP A 46 0.15 -29.93 -15.14
N VAL A 47 -0.78 -29.83 -14.19
CA VAL A 47 -0.46 -29.84 -12.75
C VAL A 47 -1.24 -30.92 -12.02
N SER A 48 -0.75 -31.33 -10.85
CA SER A 48 -1.41 -32.35 -10.03
C SER A 48 -2.84 -31.94 -9.66
N GLU A 49 -3.71 -32.93 -9.49
CA GLU A 49 -5.12 -32.74 -9.12
C GLU A 49 -5.27 -31.88 -7.86
N GLU A 50 -4.40 -32.07 -6.87
CA GLU A 50 -4.35 -31.28 -5.65
C GLU A 50 -4.06 -29.79 -5.94
N ARG A 51 -3.19 -29.49 -6.90
CA ARG A 51 -2.90 -28.11 -7.33
C ARG A 51 -4.03 -27.50 -8.15
N GLN A 52 -4.72 -28.29 -8.97
CA GLN A 52 -5.92 -27.85 -9.71
C GLN A 52 -7.05 -27.50 -8.74
N ARG A 53 -7.26 -28.36 -7.72
CA ARG A 53 -8.22 -28.11 -6.64
C ARG A 53 -7.86 -26.86 -5.84
N ALA A 54 -6.60 -26.70 -5.42
CA ALA A 54 -6.16 -25.51 -4.69
C ALA A 54 -6.33 -24.22 -5.51
N TRP A 55 -6.12 -24.29 -6.83
CA TRP A 55 -6.37 -23.18 -7.74
C TRP A 55 -7.87 -22.83 -7.80
N LEU A 56 -8.76 -23.82 -7.92
CA LEU A 56 -10.23 -23.61 -7.94
C LEU A 56 -10.75 -22.92 -6.69
N PHE A 57 -10.36 -23.39 -5.50
CA PHE A 57 -10.80 -22.78 -4.23
C PHE A 57 -10.26 -21.35 -4.06
N ARG A 58 -9.09 -21.04 -4.63
CA ARG A 58 -8.55 -19.68 -4.66
C ARG A 58 -9.36 -18.76 -5.56
N VAL A 59 -9.73 -19.22 -6.75
CA VAL A 59 -10.57 -18.46 -7.69
C VAL A 59 -11.95 -18.21 -7.08
N ALA A 60 -12.55 -19.21 -6.42
CA ALA A 60 -13.81 -19.07 -5.71
C ALA A 60 -13.76 -18.03 -4.59
N ARG A 61 -12.73 -18.08 -3.74
CA ARG A 61 -12.54 -17.08 -2.68
C ARG A 61 -12.44 -15.66 -3.26
N ASN A 62 -11.69 -15.47 -4.34
CA ASN A 62 -11.53 -14.14 -4.96
C ASN A 62 -12.86 -13.63 -5.53
N ALA A 63 -13.61 -14.48 -6.25
CA ALA A 63 -14.93 -14.13 -6.78
C ALA A 63 -15.92 -13.72 -5.67
N ALA A 64 -15.93 -14.43 -4.54
CA ALA A 64 -16.76 -14.05 -3.38
C ALA A 64 -16.36 -12.69 -2.78
N ILE A 65 -15.06 -12.41 -2.67
CA ILE A 65 -14.57 -11.12 -2.16
C ILE A 65 -14.96 -9.98 -3.12
N ASP A 66 -14.83 -10.19 -4.42
CA ASP A 66 -15.19 -9.21 -5.45
C ASP A 66 -16.71 -8.94 -5.43
N ALA A 67 -17.54 -9.98 -5.29
CA ALA A 67 -18.98 -9.84 -5.18
C ALA A 67 -19.44 -9.12 -3.90
N LEU A 68 -18.79 -9.38 -2.76
CA LEU A 68 -19.06 -8.67 -1.51
C LEU A 68 -18.67 -7.20 -1.58
N ARG A 69 -17.57 -6.89 -2.28
CA ARG A 69 -17.18 -5.50 -2.57
C ARG A 69 -18.19 -4.79 -3.45
N ALA A 70 -18.72 -5.49 -4.45
CA ALA A 70 -19.75 -4.97 -5.34
C ALA A 70 -21.13 -4.79 -4.66
N ARG A 71 -21.38 -5.47 -3.53
CA ARG A 71 -22.67 -5.47 -2.80
C ARG A 71 -22.79 -4.49 -1.65
N ARG A 72 -21.79 -3.64 -1.38
CA ARG A 72 -21.88 -2.65 -0.30
C ARG A 72 -23.10 -1.74 -0.54
N PRO A 73 -24.07 -1.63 0.40
CA PRO A 73 -25.24 -0.78 0.19
C PRO A 73 -24.83 0.70 0.15
N HIS A 74 -25.13 1.36 -0.96
CA HIS A 74 -25.17 2.81 -1.04
C HIS A 74 -26.57 3.29 -0.59
N ASP A 75 -26.59 4.31 0.26
CA ASP A 75 -27.81 4.99 0.71
C ASP A 75 -28.51 5.70 -0.47
N ASP A 76 -29.84 5.64 -0.52
CA ASP A 76 -30.63 5.60 -1.76
C ASP A 76 -30.93 6.97 -2.40
N THR A 77 -29.95 7.88 -2.43
CA THR A 77 -30.11 9.23 -3.03
C THR A 77 -29.24 9.47 -4.28
N SER A 78 -28.51 8.46 -4.79
CA SER A 78 -27.31 8.65 -5.63
C SER A 78 -27.32 7.95 -7.01
N LEU A 79 -28.48 7.66 -7.62
CA LEU A 79 -28.48 6.94 -8.91
C LEU A 79 -28.05 7.79 -10.11
N LEU A 80 -28.30 9.11 -10.10
CA LEU A 80 -27.86 10.03 -11.15
C LEU A 80 -26.38 10.44 -11.00
N ASP A 81 -25.91 10.63 -9.76
CA ASP A 81 -24.50 10.90 -9.47
C ASP A 81 -23.61 9.68 -9.68
N ALA A 82 -24.12 8.46 -9.47
CA ALA A 82 -23.37 7.23 -9.73
C ALA A 82 -23.15 6.95 -11.23
N VAL A 83 -24.12 7.25 -12.10
CA VAL A 83 -23.93 7.11 -13.55
C VAL A 83 -22.94 8.16 -14.07
N GLY A 84 -23.00 9.39 -13.56
CA GLY A 84 -22.00 10.42 -13.82
C GLY A 84 -20.61 10.02 -13.30
N GLY A 85 -20.53 9.48 -12.08
CA GLY A 85 -19.30 9.03 -11.45
C GLY A 85 -18.65 7.81 -12.11
N VAL A 86 -19.44 6.85 -12.62
CA VAL A 86 -18.92 5.68 -13.36
C VAL A 86 -18.41 6.08 -14.74
N ALA A 87 -19.10 7.00 -15.43
CA ALA A 87 -18.61 7.56 -16.69
C ALA A 87 -17.34 8.40 -16.49
N ALA A 88 -17.28 9.20 -15.41
CA ALA A 88 -16.10 9.95 -15.03
C ALA A 88 -14.92 9.02 -14.66
N ALA A 89 -15.14 7.98 -13.86
CA ALA A 89 -14.11 7.01 -13.51
C ALA A 89 -13.59 6.22 -14.73
N ALA A 90 -14.48 5.85 -15.66
CA ALA A 90 -14.09 5.18 -16.90
C ALA A 90 -13.32 6.12 -17.86
N ALA A 91 -13.68 7.40 -17.89
CA ALA A 91 -12.95 8.43 -18.64
C ALA A 91 -11.59 8.73 -18.00
N GLU A 92 -11.50 8.83 -16.68
CA GLU A 92 -10.25 8.98 -15.92
C GLU A 92 -9.28 7.82 -16.21
N ASP A 93 -9.78 6.58 -16.21
CA ASP A 93 -8.99 5.40 -16.55
C ASP A 93 -8.54 5.40 -18.03
N HIS A 94 -9.32 5.98 -18.94
CA HIS A 94 -8.95 6.12 -20.35
C HIS A 94 -7.87 7.19 -20.56
N ASP A 95 -8.04 8.36 -19.95
CA ASP A 95 -7.08 9.47 -20.03
C ASP A 95 -5.74 9.09 -19.39
N GLU A 96 -5.76 8.39 -18.24
CA GLU A 96 -4.55 7.88 -17.61
C GLU A 96 -3.81 6.90 -18.54
N ARG A 97 -4.54 6.00 -19.23
CA ARG A 97 -3.95 5.06 -20.21
C ARG A 97 -3.29 5.79 -21.38
N LEU A 98 -3.97 6.77 -21.97
CA LEU A 98 -3.40 7.57 -23.06
C LEU A 98 -2.14 8.33 -22.61
N ALA A 99 -2.16 8.92 -21.41
CA ALA A 99 -0.99 9.59 -20.84
C ALA A 99 0.18 8.62 -20.60
N ILE A 100 -0.10 7.40 -20.11
CA ILE A 100 0.92 6.35 -19.95
C ILE A 100 1.52 5.96 -21.30
N GLU A 101 0.70 5.72 -22.32
CA GLU A 101 1.16 5.34 -23.67
C GLU A 101 2.03 6.44 -24.30
N ALA A 102 1.60 7.69 -24.21
CA ALA A 102 2.35 8.85 -24.68
C ALA A 102 3.69 9.01 -23.94
N ALA A 103 3.70 8.82 -22.61
CA ALA A 103 4.91 8.86 -21.80
C ALA A 103 5.89 7.72 -22.15
N LEU A 104 5.38 6.49 -22.32
CA LEU A 104 6.20 5.33 -22.72
C LEU A 104 6.84 5.54 -24.10
N ALA A 105 6.12 6.15 -25.05
CA ALA A 105 6.63 6.42 -26.40
C ALA A 105 7.88 7.32 -26.39
N GLN A 106 7.98 8.25 -25.43
CA GLN A 106 9.11 9.17 -25.28
C GLN A 106 10.35 8.53 -24.63
N LEU A 107 10.22 7.34 -24.03
CA LEU A 107 11.34 6.67 -23.38
C LEU A 107 12.28 5.97 -24.38
N PRO A 108 13.59 5.89 -24.09
CA PRO A 108 14.51 5.00 -24.81
C PRO A 108 14.01 3.55 -24.81
N ALA A 109 14.17 2.82 -25.91
CA ALA A 109 13.57 1.49 -26.10
C ALA A 109 13.80 0.50 -24.95
N ARG A 110 15.01 0.45 -24.40
CA ARG A 110 15.36 -0.43 -23.27
C ARG A 110 14.71 0.00 -21.94
N ASP A 111 14.48 1.30 -21.76
CA ASP A 111 13.81 1.84 -20.57
C ASP A 111 12.30 1.64 -20.69
N ARG A 112 11.73 1.92 -21.88
CA ARG A 112 10.34 1.61 -22.23
C ARG A 112 10.01 0.15 -21.94
N ALA A 113 10.82 -0.79 -22.43
CA ALA A 113 10.58 -2.22 -22.21
C ALA A 113 10.50 -2.60 -20.72
N LEU A 114 11.39 -2.04 -19.88
CA LEU A 114 11.37 -2.30 -18.44
C LEU A 114 10.12 -1.75 -17.75
N VAL A 115 9.71 -0.52 -18.09
CA VAL A 115 8.52 0.11 -17.50
C VAL A 115 7.24 -0.59 -17.98
N THR A 116 7.16 -0.97 -19.26
CA THR A 116 6.04 -1.76 -19.80
C THR A 116 5.90 -3.10 -19.09
N LEU A 117 7.01 -3.82 -18.90
CA LEU A 117 7.02 -5.11 -18.18
C LEU A 117 6.56 -4.94 -16.72
N GLN A 118 6.95 -3.85 -16.06
CA GLN A 118 6.47 -3.52 -14.72
C GLN A 118 4.95 -3.30 -14.69
N PHE A 119 4.39 -2.53 -15.64
CA PHE A 119 2.93 -2.36 -15.74
C PHE A 119 2.21 -3.70 -15.97
N ALA A 120 2.82 -4.61 -16.73
CA ALA A 120 2.32 -5.97 -16.93
C ALA A 120 2.52 -6.90 -15.71
N GLY A 121 3.20 -6.44 -14.65
CA GLY A 121 3.39 -7.19 -13.42
C GLY A 121 4.66 -8.00 -13.31
N PHE A 122 5.57 -7.89 -14.27
CA PHE A 122 6.85 -8.57 -14.22
C PHE A 122 7.80 -7.85 -13.27
N GLY A 123 8.34 -8.58 -12.30
CA GLY A 123 9.37 -8.05 -11.41
C GLY A 123 10.73 -7.91 -12.10
N PRO A 124 11.72 -7.27 -11.46
CA PRO A 124 13.06 -7.09 -12.03
C PRO A 124 13.74 -8.41 -12.44
N THR A 125 13.47 -9.51 -11.73
CA THR A 125 14.01 -10.83 -12.06
C THR A 125 13.43 -11.38 -13.35
N ASP A 126 12.13 -11.26 -13.56
CA ASP A 126 11.47 -11.74 -14.78
C ASP A 126 11.82 -10.85 -15.97
N ALA A 127 11.86 -9.53 -15.75
CA ALA A 127 12.32 -8.58 -16.75
C ALA A 127 13.79 -8.84 -17.16
N ALA A 128 14.65 -9.21 -16.21
CA ALA A 128 16.03 -9.57 -16.53
C ALA A 128 16.13 -10.79 -17.43
N ARG A 129 15.32 -11.83 -17.20
CA ARG A 129 15.26 -13.02 -18.06
C ARG A 129 14.77 -12.67 -19.46
N LEU A 130 13.67 -11.90 -19.55
CA LEU A 130 13.08 -11.49 -20.83
C LEU A 130 14.01 -10.60 -21.65
N LEU A 131 14.75 -9.71 -20.99
CA LEU A 131 15.67 -8.76 -21.62
C LEU A 131 17.12 -9.26 -21.70
N GLN A 132 17.36 -10.54 -21.38
CA GLN A 132 18.68 -11.19 -21.41
C GLN A 132 19.76 -10.37 -20.68
N THR A 133 19.47 -9.96 -19.45
CA THR A 133 20.38 -9.21 -18.58
C THR A 133 20.41 -9.81 -17.17
N THR A 134 21.20 -9.23 -16.26
CA THR A 134 21.24 -9.67 -14.86
C THR A 134 20.13 -9.01 -14.05
N PRO A 135 19.57 -9.67 -13.01
CA PRO A 135 18.56 -9.08 -12.13
C PRO A 135 19.00 -7.75 -11.51
N GLU A 136 20.30 -7.63 -11.19
CA GLU A 136 20.85 -6.39 -10.63
C GLU A 136 20.92 -5.26 -11.67
N ALA A 137 21.34 -5.56 -12.90
CA ALA A 137 21.35 -4.57 -13.98
C ALA A 137 19.93 -4.12 -14.34
N ALA A 138 18.97 -5.05 -14.43
CA ALA A 138 17.56 -4.74 -14.64
C ALA A 138 17.01 -3.84 -13.54
N ARG A 139 17.27 -4.16 -12.26
CA ARG A 139 16.84 -3.33 -11.12
C ARG A 139 17.41 -1.91 -11.18
N LYS A 140 18.74 -1.78 -11.33
CA LYS A 140 19.41 -0.46 -11.41
C LYS A 140 18.87 0.37 -12.57
N ARG A 141 18.59 -0.27 -13.71
CA ARG A 141 18.04 0.41 -14.88
C ARG A 141 16.58 0.79 -14.70
N LEU A 142 15.76 -0.09 -14.11
CA LEU A 142 14.34 0.17 -13.84
C LEU A 142 14.16 1.40 -12.95
N THR A 143 14.99 1.57 -11.91
CA THR A 143 14.96 2.79 -11.08
C THR A 143 15.14 4.06 -11.92
N ARG A 144 16.13 4.10 -12.82
CA ARG A 144 16.38 5.24 -13.70
C ARG A 144 15.29 5.41 -14.76
N ALA A 145 14.77 4.31 -15.28
CA ALA A 145 13.69 4.31 -16.26
C ALA A 145 12.40 4.87 -15.66
N ARG A 146 12.09 4.55 -14.40
CA ARG A 146 10.96 5.13 -13.65
C ARG A 146 11.11 6.63 -13.44
N GLU A 147 12.31 7.09 -13.07
CA GLU A 147 12.55 8.52 -12.90
C GLU A 147 12.35 9.29 -14.22
N ARG A 148 12.84 8.74 -15.34
CA ARG A 148 12.59 9.30 -16.68
C ARG A 148 11.13 9.26 -17.06
N PHE A 149 10.46 8.12 -16.85
CA PHE A 149 9.03 7.94 -17.10
C PHE A 149 8.24 8.99 -16.35
N ARG A 150 8.51 9.20 -15.06
CA ARG A 150 7.83 10.19 -14.24
C ARG A 150 7.94 11.59 -14.83
N VAL A 151 9.14 12.01 -15.24
CA VAL A 151 9.34 13.34 -15.83
C VAL A 151 8.45 13.53 -17.05
N VAL A 152 8.46 12.59 -18.00
CA VAL A 152 7.63 12.71 -19.21
C VAL A 152 6.15 12.52 -18.91
N TYR A 153 5.79 11.66 -17.96
CA TYR A 153 4.40 11.42 -17.55
C TYR A 153 3.79 12.65 -16.90
N THR A 154 4.53 13.38 -16.06
CA THR A 154 4.09 14.65 -15.48
C THR A 154 3.62 15.63 -16.55
N ASP A 155 4.31 15.71 -17.70
CA ASP A 155 3.93 16.59 -18.81
C ASP A 155 2.69 16.10 -19.59
N GLN A 156 2.37 14.81 -19.50
CA GLN A 156 1.19 14.21 -20.15
C GLN A 156 -0.06 14.18 -19.26
N ARG A 157 0.06 14.54 -17.97
CA ARG A 157 -1.08 14.49 -17.05
C ARG A 157 -2.11 15.56 -17.39
N PRO A 158 -3.41 15.26 -17.27
CA PRO A 158 -4.45 16.28 -17.40
C PRO A 158 -4.20 17.42 -16.40
N VAL A 159 -4.26 18.66 -16.91
CA VAL A 159 -4.05 19.85 -16.09
C VAL A 159 -5.13 19.92 -15.01
N GLY A 160 -4.72 20.16 -13.77
CA GLY A 160 -5.64 20.25 -12.63
C GLY A 160 -6.00 18.91 -11.99
N GLU A 161 -5.51 17.78 -12.53
CA GLU A 161 -5.75 16.49 -11.91
C GLU A 161 -4.99 16.37 -10.58
N PRO A 162 -5.67 16.06 -9.46
CA PRO A 162 -5.02 15.99 -8.18
C PRO A 162 -4.00 14.84 -8.07
N PRO A 163 -2.96 14.95 -7.23
CA PRO A 163 -1.93 13.93 -7.10
C PRO A 163 -2.51 12.58 -6.65
N LEU A 164 -2.16 11.53 -7.40
CA LEU A 164 -2.41 10.14 -7.03
C LEU A 164 -1.54 9.66 -5.86
N VAL A 165 -2.17 9.18 -4.79
CA VAL A 165 -1.57 8.46 -3.67
C VAL A 165 -1.88 6.98 -3.81
N LEU A 166 -0.85 6.14 -3.75
CA LEU A 166 -1.05 4.71 -3.57
C LEU A 166 -1.13 4.39 -2.09
N LEU A 167 -2.29 3.94 -1.65
CA LEU A 167 -2.48 3.39 -0.31
C LEU A 167 -2.29 1.88 -0.37
N VAL A 168 -1.16 1.41 0.16
CA VAL A 168 -0.91 -0.02 0.33
C VAL A 168 -1.54 -0.46 1.64
N ALA A 169 -2.63 -1.21 1.53
CA ALA A 169 -3.37 -1.75 2.66
C ALA A 169 -3.45 -3.27 2.58
N ARG A 170 -3.54 -3.93 3.74
CA ARG A 170 -3.57 -5.39 3.86
C ARG A 170 -4.89 -5.90 4.41
N ASP A 171 -5.09 -5.66 5.70
CA ASP A 171 -6.20 -6.15 6.52
C ASP A 171 -6.90 -5.02 7.28
N THR A 172 -6.43 -3.78 7.09
CA THR A 172 -7.03 -2.58 7.68
C THR A 172 -8.17 -2.07 6.81
N ASP A 173 -9.24 -1.59 7.45
CA ASP A 173 -10.28 -0.81 6.78
C ASP A 173 -9.69 0.51 6.27
N THR A 174 -9.71 0.71 4.95
CA THR A 174 -9.12 1.87 4.28
C THR A 174 -10.03 3.09 4.28
N ALA A 175 -11.30 2.96 4.68
CA ALA A 175 -12.27 4.05 4.57
C ALA A 175 -11.84 5.31 5.32
N LEU A 176 -11.17 5.16 6.48
CA LEU A 176 -10.62 6.29 7.24
C LEU A 176 -9.44 6.95 6.53
N TYR A 177 -8.52 6.15 5.97
CA TYR A 177 -7.40 6.66 5.17
C TYR A 177 -7.89 7.42 3.94
N GLU A 178 -8.84 6.84 3.20
CA GLU A 178 -9.39 7.42 1.98
C GLU A 178 -10.08 8.76 2.26
N ARG A 179 -10.93 8.84 3.29
CA ARG A 179 -11.56 10.10 3.72
C ARG A 179 -10.53 11.11 4.20
N TRP A 180 -9.58 10.66 5.02
CA TRP A 180 -8.54 11.52 5.58
C TRP A 180 -7.69 12.15 4.48
N LEU A 181 -7.14 11.35 3.56
CA LEU A 181 -6.34 11.80 2.43
C LEU A 181 -7.15 12.63 1.42
N GLY A 182 -8.38 12.20 1.10
CA GLY A 182 -9.26 12.89 0.16
C GLY A 182 -9.62 14.31 0.62
N ALA A 183 -9.67 14.55 1.93
CA ALA A 183 -9.88 15.90 2.48
C ALA A 183 -8.69 16.87 2.26
N ALA A 184 -7.57 16.42 1.68
CA ALA A 184 -6.49 17.26 1.18
C ALA A 184 -6.38 17.23 -0.36
N GLU A 185 -7.49 16.93 -1.04
CA GLU A 185 -7.57 16.83 -2.50
C GLU A 185 -6.57 15.82 -3.10
N LEU A 186 -6.35 14.70 -2.40
CA LEU A 186 -5.53 13.62 -2.93
C LEU A 186 -6.43 12.54 -3.55
N ARG A 187 -6.10 12.11 -4.76
CA ARG A 187 -6.72 10.92 -5.35
C ARG A 187 -6.11 9.69 -4.69
N VAL A 188 -6.92 8.82 -4.11
CA VAL A 188 -6.44 7.64 -3.40
C VAL A 188 -6.76 6.40 -4.22
N ARG A 189 -5.73 5.59 -4.50
CA ARG A 189 -5.92 4.27 -5.09
C ARG A 189 -5.41 3.23 -4.11
N VAL A 190 -6.35 2.43 -3.60
CA VAL A 190 -6.06 1.32 -2.68
C VAL A 190 -5.51 0.16 -3.49
N VAL A 191 -4.34 -0.32 -3.09
CA VAL A 191 -3.65 -1.41 -3.80
C VAL A 191 -3.19 -2.49 -2.84
N ALA A 192 -3.32 -3.74 -3.29
CA ALA A 192 -2.63 -4.83 -2.62
C ALA A 192 -1.11 -4.68 -2.80
N PRO A 193 -0.28 -5.13 -1.84
CA PRO A 193 1.18 -5.03 -1.94
C PRO A 193 1.77 -5.61 -3.25
N ALA A 194 1.19 -6.70 -3.75
CA ALA A 194 1.63 -7.35 -4.99
C ALA A 194 1.42 -6.48 -6.25
N ASP A 195 0.46 -5.56 -6.21
CA ASP A 195 0.08 -4.72 -7.35
C ASP A 195 0.64 -3.29 -7.23
N ALA A 196 0.97 -2.85 -6.01
CA ALA A 196 1.56 -1.54 -5.76
C ALA A 196 2.82 -1.30 -6.60
N ALA A 197 3.66 -2.33 -6.76
CA ALA A 197 4.87 -2.24 -7.57
C ALA A 197 4.58 -1.87 -9.04
N ARG A 198 3.42 -2.23 -9.60
CA ARG A 198 3.04 -1.92 -10.99
C ARG A 198 2.63 -0.46 -11.14
N GLN A 199 1.97 0.08 -10.13
CA GLN A 199 1.33 1.39 -10.18
C GLN A 199 2.21 2.51 -9.65
N LEU A 200 3.34 2.20 -8.99
CA LEU A 200 4.29 3.19 -8.49
C LEU A 200 4.79 4.19 -9.56
N ALA A 201 4.74 3.85 -10.84
CA ALA A 201 5.22 4.72 -11.91
C ALA A 201 4.32 5.94 -12.17
N THR A 202 3.01 5.85 -11.91
CA THR A 202 2.05 6.95 -12.09
C THR A 202 1.65 7.63 -10.79
N ALA A 203 2.12 7.12 -9.66
CA ALA A 203 1.84 7.64 -8.34
C ALA A 203 2.73 8.84 -7.97
N HIS A 204 2.22 9.66 -7.06
CA HIS A 204 2.87 10.88 -6.57
C HIS A 204 3.20 10.83 -5.07
N ALA A 205 2.64 9.87 -4.36
CA ALA A 205 2.98 9.54 -2.99
C ALA A 205 2.63 8.07 -2.69
N LEU A 206 3.33 7.51 -1.73
CA LEU A 206 3.06 6.18 -1.18
C LEU A 206 2.65 6.30 0.29
N VAL A 207 1.51 5.72 0.64
CA VAL A 207 1.09 5.53 2.03
C VAL A 207 1.09 4.04 2.33
N LEU A 208 1.82 3.64 3.37
CA LEU A 208 1.78 2.29 3.92
C LEU A 208 0.90 2.31 5.16
N SER A 209 -0.22 1.58 5.15
CA SER A 209 -1.15 1.54 6.27
C SER A 209 -0.57 0.86 7.51
N GLY A 210 -1.27 1.01 8.63
CA GLY A 210 -1.19 0.08 9.75
C GLY A 210 -1.63 -1.34 9.37
N SER A 211 -1.59 -2.25 10.33
CA SER A 211 -2.07 -3.63 10.21
C SER A 211 -2.23 -4.21 11.60
N GLU A 212 -3.14 -5.17 11.75
CA GLU A 212 -3.26 -5.99 12.97
C GLU A 212 -2.14 -7.04 13.07
N ARG A 213 -1.42 -7.27 11.96
CA ARG A 213 -0.32 -8.24 11.88
C ARG A 213 1.01 -7.53 12.07
N ASP A 214 1.93 -8.22 12.73
CA ASP A 214 3.29 -7.71 12.94
C ASP A 214 4.21 -7.99 11.76
N ILE A 215 5.31 -7.23 11.69
CA ILE A 215 6.38 -7.52 10.73
C ILE A 215 7.19 -8.72 11.20
N HIS A 216 7.42 -9.66 10.29
CA HIS A 216 8.16 -10.88 10.56
C HIS A 216 9.59 -10.58 11.08
N PRO A 217 9.96 -11.07 12.27
CA PRO A 217 11.26 -10.81 12.92
C PRO A 217 12.52 -11.11 12.10
N ALA A 218 12.46 -12.13 11.24
CA ALA A 218 13.51 -12.40 10.25
C ALA A 218 13.86 -11.20 9.35
N MET A 219 12.96 -10.23 9.15
CA MET A 219 13.23 -9.00 8.40
C MET A 219 14.28 -8.09 9.07
N TYR A 220 14.47 -8.23 10.38
CA TYR A 220 15.45 -7.49 11.18
C TYR A 220 16.37 -8.42 12.00
N GLY A 221 16.53 -9.66 11.54
CA GLY A 221 17.54 -10.59 12.05
C GLY A 221 17.24 -11.21 13.41
N GLN A 222 15.97 -11.28 13.82
CA GLN A 222 15.56 -11.89 15.09
C GLN A 222 14.67 -13.13 14.89
N PRO A 223 14.64 -14.08 15.84
CA PRO A 223 13.65 -15.16 15.86
C PRO A 223 12.27 -14.63 16.25
N VAL A 224 11.22 -15.38 15.90
CA VAL A 224 9.85 -15.09 16.34
C VAL A 224 9.72 -15.38 17.83
N ARG A 225 9.30 -14.38 18.62
CA ARG A 225 9.04 -14.51 20.06
C ARG A 225 7.59 -14.16 20.38
N SER A 226 7.20 -12.93 20.05
CA SER A 226 5.90 -12.33 20.42
C SER A 226 5.17 -11.69 19.25
N ALA A 227 5.74 -11.72 18.04
CA ALA A 227 5.10 -11.18 16.85
C ALA A 227 3.79 -11.92 16.46
N THR A 228 2.73 -11.14 16.25
CA THR A 228 1.38 -11.60 15.90
C THR A 228 1.24 -11.84 14.39
N ASP A 229 0.93 -13.09 14.01
CA ASP A 229 0.68 -13.55 12.62
C ASP A 229 1.65 -12.97 11.56
N PRO A 230 2.99 -13.09 11.76
CA PRO A 230 3.97 -12.51 10.86
C PRO A 230 4.07 -13.26 9.53
N ARG A 231 4.17 -12.52 8.42
CA ARG A 231 4.18 -13.10 7.05
C ARG A 231 5.37 -12.59 6.22
N LEU A 232 6.46 -13.36 6.24
CA LEU A 232 7.75 -12.97 5.68
C LEU A 232 7.70 -12.63 4.18
N ASP A 233 6.97 -13.41 3.39
CA ASP A 233 6.79 -13.20 1.96
C ASP A 233 6.10 -11.87 1.66
N VAL A 234 5.04 -11.56 2.41
CA VAL A 234 4.28 -10.31 2.29
C VAL A 234 5.14 -9.12 2.75
N ASP A 235 5.85 -9.26 3.87
CA ASP A 235 6.73 -8.19 4.38
C ASP A 235 7.89 -7.87 3.45
N ARG A 236 8.42 -8.88 2.75
CA ARG A 236 9.41 -8.69 1.69
C ARG A 236 8.84 -7.93 0.50
N ALA A 237 7.58 -8.19 0.13
CA ALA A 237 6.90 -7.47 -0.95
C ALA A 237 6.69 -5.99 -0.59
N ASP A 238 6.12 -5.67 0.58
CA ASP A 238 5.98 -4.28 1.03
C ASP A 238 7.34 -3.57 1.09
N ALA A 239 8.37 -4.24 1.61
CA ALA A 239 9.70 -3.68 1.70
C ALA A 239 10.31 -3.39 0.32
N ALA A 240 9.96 -4.18 -0.71
CA ALA A 240 10.38 -3.93 -2.09
C ALA A 240 9.71 -2.67 -2.65
N VAL A 241 8.38 -2.53 -2.46
CA VAL A 241 7.60 -1.35 -2.86
C VAL A 241 8.14 -0.09 -2.18
N LEU A 242 8.39 -0.16 -0.87
CA LEU A 242 8.96 0.96 -0.10
C LEU A 242 10.35 1.36 -0.60
N ARG A 243 11.26 0.38 -0.83
CA ARG A 243 12.59 0.67 -1.37
C ARG A 243 12.51 1.36 -2.72
N ASP A 244 11.59 0.92 -3.57
CA ASP A 244 11.39 1.49 -4.90
C ASP A 244 10.91 2.95 -4.83
N ALA A 245 9.92 3.25 -3.97
CA ALA A 245 9.44 4.62 -3.75
C ALA A 245 10.53 5.55 -3.19
N LEU A 246 11.30 5.07 -2.20
CA LEU A 246 12.42 5.83 -1.64
C LEU A 246 13.52 6.10 -2.69
N ALA A 247 13.78 5.12 -3.58
CA ALA A 247 14.78 5.25 -4.63
C ALA A 247 14.39 6.28 -5.71
N THR A 248 13.10 6.47 -5.96
CA THR A 248 12.57 7.49 -6.88
C THR A 248 12.28 8.83 -6.19
N ARG A 249 12.66 8.97 -4.91
CA ARG A 249 12.42 10.17 -4.07
C ARG A 249 10.93 10.53 -3.97
N MET A 250 10.05 9.54 -4.13
CA MET A 250 8.61 9.71 -3.95
C MET A 250 8.33 10.06 -2.47
N PRO A 251 7.40 10.99 -2.20
CA PRO A 251 6.85 11.20 -0.87
C PRO A 251 6.33 9.89 -0.27
N VAL A 252 6.80 9.54 0.93
CA VAL A 252 6.38 8.34 1.66
C VAL A 252 5.84 8.72 3.03
N LEU A 253 4.67 8.17 3.37
CA LEU A 253 4.17 8.11 4.74
C LEU A 253 3.96 6.65 5.18
N GLY A 254 4.57 6.25 6.29
CA GLY A 254 4.30 4.96 6.93
C GLY A 254 3.53 5.15 8.24
N ILE A 255 2.37 4.49 8.38
CA ILE A 255 1.54 4.58 9.59
C ILE A 255 1.62 3.25 10.36
N CYS A 256 1.87 3.32 11.68
CA CYS A 256 2.00 2.19 12.59
C CYS A 256 2.97 1.12 12.05
N ARG A 257 2.47 0.04 11.46
CA ARG A 257 3.29 -0.96 10.76
C ARG A 257 4.12 -0.37 9.62
N GLY A 258 3.59 0.59 8.85
CA GLY A 258 4.34 1.29 7.80
C GLY A 258 5.57 2.04 8.33
N HIS A 259 5.46 2.65 9.51
CA HIS A 259 6.58 3.29 10.23
C HIS A 259 7.67 2.26 10.58
N GLN A 260 7.27 1.12 11.13
CA GLN A 260 8.18 0.04 11.49
C GLN A 260 8.91 -0.51 10.24
N LEU A 261 8.20 -0.65 9.13
CA LEU A 261 8.79 -1.11 7.87
C LEU A 261 9.82 -0.13 7.31
N LEU A 262 9.57 1.18 7.42
CA LEU A 262 10.55 2.21 7.04
C LEU A 262 11.84 2.09 7.85
N ASN A 263 11.74 1.84 9.16
CA ASN A 263 12.89 1.57 10.00
C ASN A 263 13.68 0.34 9.54
N ILE A 264 12.98 -0.77 9.31
CA ILE A 264 13.56 -2.06 8.92
C ILE A 264 14.24 -1.99 7.54
N VAL A 265 13.64 -1.30 6.56
CA VAL A 265 14.24 -1.11 5.23
C VAL A 265 15.57 -0.36 5.32
N ARG A 266 15.76 0.47 6.36
CA ARG A 266 17.02 1.15 6.67
C ARG A 266 17.93 0.36 7.62
N GLY A 267 17.60 -0.89 7.93
CA GLY A 267 18.42 -1.78 8.77
C GLY A 267 18.21 -1.62 10.27
N GLY A 268 17.14 -0.93 10.68
CA GLY A 268 16.72 -0.85 12.07
C GLY A 268 16.08 -2.15 12.58
N THR A 269 15.76 -2.19 13.87
CA THR A 269 15.12 -3.35 14.53
C THR A 269 13.91 -2.90 15.34
N LEU A 270 13.07 -3.85 15.73
CA LEU A 270 11.89 -3.62 16.57
C LEU A 270 12.02 -4.32 17.93
N HIS A 271 11.29 -3.80 18.91
CA HIS A 271 10.82 -4.56 20.05
C HIS A 271 9.56 -5.31 19.60
N GLN A 272 9.53 -6.64 19.80
CA GLN A 272 8.41 -7.48 19.38
C GLN A 272 7.18 -7.34 20.29
N ASP A 273 7.40 -6.92 21.54
CA ASP A 273 6.37 -6.56 22.51
C ASP A 273 6.96 -5.53 23.48
N LEU A 274 6.27 -4.41 23.69
CA LEU A 274 6.64 -3.36 24.63
C LEU A 274 6.44 -3.77 26.09
N SER A 275 5.57 -4.73 26.38
CA SER A 275 5.37 -5.26 27.73
C SER A 275 6.62 -5.99 28.27
N GLU A 276 7.50 -6.45 27.37
CA GLU A 276 8.80 -7.00 27.73
C GLU A 276 9.80 -5.91 28.21
N GLN A 277 9.44 -4.63 28.11
CA GLN A 277 10.24 -3.50 28.60
C GLN A 277 9.63 -2.85 29.84
N SER A 278 10.37 -2.94 30.94
CA SER A 278 9.94 -2.45 32.26
C SER A 278 9.60 -0.96 32.34
N SER A 279 10.08 -0.12 31.42
CA SER A 279 9.78 1.33 31.40
C SER A 279 8.60 1.73 30.51
N ALA A 280 8.20 0.88 29.55
CA ALA A 280 7.09 1.15 28.62
C ALA A 280 5.76 0.53 29.08
N ALA A 281 5.82 -0.56 29.85
CA ALA A 281 4.65 -1.30 30.32
C ALA A 281 3.70 -0.49 31.21
N ASP A 282 4.21 0.46 32.00
CA ASP A 282 3.40 1.27 32.92
C ASP A 282 2.92 2.62 32.33
N GLY A 283 3.53 3.08 31.22
CA GLY A 283 3.36 4.43 30.68
C GLY A 283 2.55 4.53 29.39
N HIS A 284 2.54 3.48 28.56
CA HIS A 284 1.93 3.50 27.22
C HIS A 284 0.53 2.90 27.22
N ALA A 285 -0.38 3.49 27.98
CA ALA A 285 -1.79 3.07 28.03
C ALA A 285 -2.49 3.29 26.68
N GLN A 286 -3.38 2.36 26.31
CA GLN A 286 -4.25 2.53 25.14
C GLN A 286 -5.13 3.78 25.28
N GLY A 287 -5.25 4.56 24.22
CA GLY A 287 -5.97 5.84 24.24
C GLY A 287 -5.21 6.93 23.50
N THR A 288 -5.03 8.10 24.13
CA THR A 288 -4.19 9.17 23.58
C THR A 288 -3.06 9.51 24.53
N HIS A 289 -1.86 9.78 24.00
CA HIS A 289 -0.70 10.17 24.80
C HIS A 289 0.02 11.38 24.16
N ARG A 290 0.92 12.00 24.93
CA ARG A 290 1.70 13.16 24.49
C ARG A 290 3.04 12.74 23.89
N ILE A 291 3.40 13.40 22.78
CA ILE A 291 4.70 13.24 22.14
C ILE A 291 5.47 14.57 22.13
N GLY A 292 6.79 14.48 22.30
CA GLY A 292 7.72 15.60 22.12
C GLY A 292 8.52 15.44 20.83
N THR A 293 8.53 16.49 20.01
CA THR A 293 9.29 16.49 18.75
C THR A 293 10.71 17.01 18.96
N ARG A 294 11.68 16.39 18.28
CA ARG A 294 13.09 16.82 18.34
C ARG A 294 13.31 18.06 17.48
N GLY A 295 14.05 19.04 18.01
CA GLY A 295 14.41 20.26 17.27
C GLY A 295 15.11 19.94 15.94
N SER A 296 14.95 20.80 14.93
CA SER A 296 15.48 20.67 13.56
C SER A 296 14.89 19.58 12.64
N THR A 297 13.96 18.77 13.14
CA THR A 297 13.30 17.70 12.34
C THR A 297 12.16 18.24 11.47
N LEU A 298 11.82 17.52 10.39
CA LEU A 298 10.60 17.77 9.62
C LEU A 298 9.38 17.56 10.51
N ALA A 299 9.37 16.54 11.37
CA ALA A 299 8.33 16.29 12.36
C ALA A 299 8.08 17.52 13.26
N ARG A 300 9.13 18.21 13.74
CA ARG A 300 8.99 19.47 14.50
C ARG A 300 8.31 20.58 13.69
N ARG A 301 8.60 20.69 12.40
CA ARG A 301 7.98 21.68 11.52
C ARG A 301 6.50 21.38 11.27
N ILE A 302 6.17 20.12 11.09
CA ILE A 302 4.79 19.68 10.80
C ILE A 302 3.95 19.72 12.08
N LEU A 303 4.41 19.09 13.16
CA LEU A 303 3.58 18.82 14.34
C LEU A 303 3.69 19.93 15.39
N GLY A 304 4.71 20.80 15.32
CA GLY A 304 5.05 21.72 16.39
C GLY A 304 5.83 21.02 17.49
N ALA A 305 5.96 21.67 18.66
CA ALA A 305 6.87 21.22 19.72
C ALA A 305 6.42 19.97 20.49
N GLN A 306 5.12 19.81 20.59
CA GLN A 306 4.42 18.80 21.35
C GLN A 306 3.16 18.46 20.57
N GLY A 307 2.70 17.22 20.68
CA GLY A 307 1.45 16.76 20.08
C GLY A 307 0.72 15.78 21.01
N ALA A 308 -0.56 15.56 20.74
CA ALA A 308 -1.33 14.46 21.29
C ALA A 308 -1.69 13.50 20.15
N VAL A 309 -1.53 12.20 20.38
CA VAL A 309 -1.67 11.16 19.35
C VAL A 309 -2.34 9.91 19.90
N PRO A 310 -3.09 9.15 19.07
CA PRO A 310 -3.68 7.89 19.48
C PRO A 310 -2.62 6.79 19.61
N SER A 311 -2.75 5.97 20.66
CA SER A 311 -1.85 4.87 21.00
C SER A 311 -2.56 3.54 20.82
N VAL A 312 -2.20 2.80 19.76
CA VAL A 312 -2.75 1.47 19.47
C VAL A 312 -1.65 0.59 18.87
N HIS A 313 -0.65 0.21 19.67
CA HIS A 313 0.42 -0.68 19.23
C HIS A 313 1.11 -1.37 20.40
N HIS A 314 1.59 -2.58 20.15
CA HIS A 314 2.41 -3.34 21.10
C HIS A 314 3.87 -3.50 20.65
N GLN A 315 4.19 -3.18 19.40
CA GLN A 315 5.56 -3.12 18.88
C GLN A 315 6.06 -1.68 18.80
N ALA A 316 7.39 -1.52 18.83
CA ALA A 316 8.03 -0.22 18.63
C ALA A 316 9.42 -0.36 18.02
N VAL A 317 9.95 0.73 17.48
CA VAL A 317 11.34 0.81 17.02
C VAL A 317 12.29 0.64 18.21
N ALA A 318 13.18 -0.36 18.13
CA ALA A 318 14.24 -0.61 19.11
C ALA A 318 15.54 0.09 18.75
N ARG A 319 16.02 -0.18 17.52
CA ARG A 319 17.20 0.47 16.96
C ARG A 319 16.81 1.19 15.70
N ILE A 320 17.14 2.48 15.65
CA ILE A 320 16.89 3.31 14.48
C ILE A 320 17.73 2.83 13.28
N GLY A 321 17.11 2.80 12.10
CA GLY A 321 17.76 2.45 10.85
C GLY A 321 18.73 3.53 10.36
N ARG A 322 19.65 3.14 9.49
CA ARG A 322 20.72 4.00 8.99
C ARG A 322 20.19 5.21 8.23
N GLY A 323 20.62 6.39 8.68
CA GLY A 323 20.30 7.66 8.03
C GLY A 323 18.86 8.13 8.27
N LEU A 324 18.17 7.54 9.24
CA LEU A 324 16.90 8.05 9.75
C LEU A 324 17.16 8.91 10.99
N ASN A 325 16.34 9.94 11.16
CA ASN A 325 16.26 10.73 12.38
C ASN A 325 15.03 10.32 13.19
N VAL A 326 15.15 10.40 14.52
CA VAL A 326 13.99 10.34 15.42
C VAL A 326 13.31 11.71 15.41
N GLY A 327 12.08 11.75 14.90
CA GLY A 327 11.25 12.95 14.79
C GLY A 327 10.51 13.28 16.09
N ALA A 328 9.96 12.26 16.76
CA ALA A 328 9.21 12.41 18.00
C ALA A 328 9.37 11.19 18.91
N ILE A 329 9.26 11.43 20.22
CA ILE A 329 9.25 10.41 21.27
C ILE A 329 8.13 10.68 22.27
N SER A 330 7.60 9.64 22.89
CA SER A 330 6.73 9.70 24.07
C SER A 330 7.55 9.82 25.37
N ALA A 331 6.88 10.05 26.49
CA ALA A 331 7.51 10.26 27.79
C ALA A 331 8.26 9.02 28.33
N ASP A 332 7.81 7.83 27.95
CA ASP A 332 8.44 6.54 28.27
C ASP A 332 9.61 6.18 27.33
N GLY A 333 9.94 7.06 26.38
CA GLY A 333 11.07 6.93 25.47
C GLY A 333 10.77 6.16 24.18
N VAL A 334 9.53 5.72 23.96
CA VAL A 334 9.13 5.07 22.72
C VAL A 334 9.28 6.04 21.53
N VAL A 335 9.83 5.54 20.43
CA VAL A 335 10.01 6.30 19.19
C VAL A 335 8.67 6.36 18.45
N GLU A 336 8.08 7.55 18.41
CA GLU A 336 6.75 7.78 17.86
C GLU A 336 6.77 8.30 16.42
N THR A 337 7.89 8.89 15.99
CA THR A 337 8.06 9.34 14.62
C THR A 337 9.51 9.20 14.17
N ILE A 338 9.71 8.74 12.95
CA ILE A 338 11.01 8.68 12.26
C ILE A 338 10.90 9.39 10.91
N GLU A 339 12.02 9.91 10.43
CA GLU A 339 12.09 10.56 9.13
C GLU A 339 13.43 10.33 8.43
N ASP A 340 13.43 10.32 7.09
CA ASP A 340 14.67 10.36 6.30
C ASP A 340 14.96 11.80 5.83
N PRO A 341 15.92 12.50 6.44
CA PRO A 341 16.18 13.91 6.13
C PRO A 341 16.78 14.13 4.73
N ARG A 342 17.15 13.07 3.99
CA ARG A 342 17.70 13.16 2.62
C ARG A 342 16.63 13.20 1.54
N LEU A 343 15.38 12.92 1.93
CA LEU A 343 14.23 12.89 1.04
C LEU A 343 13.30 14.08 1.31
N PRO A 344 12.58 14.59 0.30
CA PRO A 344 11.68 15.72 0.49
C PRO A 344 10.59 15.44 1.53
N PHE A 345 10.06 14.21 1.54
CA PHE A 345 9.11 13.72 2.51
C PHE A 345 9.22 12.20 2.62
N ALA A 346 9.74 11.70 3.74
CA ALA A 346 9.75 10.28 4.05
C ALA A 346 9.61 10.16 5.56
N VAL A 347 8.37 10.05 6.03
CA VAL A 347 7.99 10.10 7.44
C VAL A 347 7.30 8.79 7.82
N GLY A 348 7.61 8.27 9.00
CA GLY A 348 6.85 7.19 9.60
C GLY A 348 6.33 7.62 10.97
N THR A 349 5.06 7.38 11.28
CA THR A 349 4.46 7.58 12.61
C THR A 349 4.02 6.25 13.22
N GLN A 350 4.30 6.03 14.50
CA GLN A 350 3.87 4.82 15.20
C GLN A 350 2.37 4.87 15.53
N TRP A 351 1.84 6.07 15.77
CA TRP A 351 0.42 6.37 15.93
C TRP A 351 -0.33 6.42 14.59
N HIS A 352 -1.64 6.23 14.68
CA HIS A 352 -2.58 6.23 13.55
C HIS A 352 -3.08 7.64 13.23
N ALA A 353 -2.52 8.25 12.19
CA ALA A 353 -2.81 9.65 11.83
C ALA A 353 -4.16 9.86 11.14
N GLU A 354 -4.71 8.79 10.58
CA GLU A 354 -6.02 8.74 9.93
C GLU A 354 -7.19 8.75 10.91
N LEU A 355 -6.93 8.46 12.18
CA LEU A 355 -7.97 8.40 13.21
C LEU A 355 -8.43 9.81 13.61
N PRO A 356 -9.74 10.02 13.86
CA PRO A 356 -10.25 11.30 14.36
C PRO A 356 -9.53 11.81 15.62
N GLU A 357 -9.12 10.91 16.50
CA GLU A 357 -8.41 11.17 17.76
C GLU A 357 -7.04 11.83 17.54
N ALA A 358 -6.43 11.67 16.36
CA ALA A 358 -5.18 12.37 16.02
C ALA A 358 -5.39 13.88 15.82
N GLY A 359 -6.64 14.33 15.62
CA GLY A 359 -7.04 15.73 15.58
C GLY A 359 -6.15 16.59 14.69
N GLU A 360 -5.63 17.68 15.27
CA GLU A 360 -4.75 18.63 14.56
C GLU A 360 -3.41 17.99 14.12
N THR A 361 -2.85 17.10 14.94
CA THR A 361 -1.60 16.39 14.63
C THR A 361 -1.74 15.57 13.34
N GLY A 362 -2.87 14.84 13.22
CA GLY A 362 -3.21 14.08 12.03
C GLY A 362 -3.42 14.96 10.80
N ARG A 363 -4.18 16.06 10.93
CA ARG A 363 -4.41 17.01 9.82
C ARG A 363 -3.11 17.62 9.30
N ARG A 364 -2.23 18.12 10.17
CA ARG A 364 -0.95 18.71 9.74
C ARG A 364 -0.07 17.72 8.99
N LEU A 365 -0.04 16.47 9.44
CA LEU A 365 0.73 15.42 8.77
C LEU A 365 0.18 15.11 7.37
N ARG A 366 -1.14 15.02 7.23
CA ARG A 366 -1.81 14.88 5.94
C ARG A 366 -1.45 16.03 5.00
N ASP A 367 -1.59 17.26 5.46
CA ASP A 367 -1.40 18.44 4.62
C ASP A 367 0.06 18.55 4.17
N ALA A 368 1.01 18.17 5.04
CA ALA A 368 2.41 18.07 4.68
C ALA A 368 2.70 16.98 3.65
N LEU A 369 2.06 15.82 3.75
CA LEU A 369 2.12 14.77 2.72
C LEU A 369 1.53 15.29 1.40
N ALA A 370 0.37 15.95 1.45
CA ALA A 370 -0.29 16.50 0.27
C ALA A 370 0.61 17.49 -0.46
N GLN A 371 1.17 18.47 0.26
CA GLN A 371 2.14 19.42 -0.31
C GLN A 371 3.34 18.71 -0.95
N ALA A 372 3.83 17.63 -0.35
CA ALA A 372 4.92 16.85 -0.92
C ALA A 372 4.48 16.12 -2.21
N ALA A 373 3.26 15.57 -2.24
CA ALA A 373 2.67 14.93 -3.41
C ALA A 373 2.47 15.92 -4.56
N PHE A 374 1.91 17.11 -4.30
CA PHE A 374 1.76 18.18 -5.30
C PHE A 374 3.11 18.59 -5.91
N ARG A 375 4.14 18.80 -5.07
CA ARG A 375 5.49 19.09 -5.57
C ARG A 375 6.07 17.94 -6.40
N HIS A 376 5.84 16.70 -5.99
CA HIS A 376 6.32 15.53 -6.73
C HIS A 376 5.60 15.36 -8.07
N ALA A 377 4.33 15.77 -8.12
CA ALA A 377 3.48 15.78 -9.31
C ALA A 377 3.78 16.93 -10.29
N GLY A 378 4.68 17.86 -9.96
CA GLY A 378 4.93 19.06 -10.76
C GLY A 378 3.78 20.09 -10.71
N ALA A 379 2.85 19.95 -9.76
CA ALA A 379 1.72 20.83 -9.59
C ALA A 379 1.98 21.89 -8.50
N ALA A 380 1.28 23.03 -8.57
CA ALA A 380 1.32 24.04 -7.51
C ALA A 380 0.75 23.44 -6.21
N PRO A 381 1.42 23.61 -5.06
CA PRO A 381 0.90 23.13 -3.79
C PRO A 381 -0.35 23.91 -3.38
N LEU A 382 -1.28 23.24 -2.68
CA LEU A 382 -2.42 23.90 -2.05
C LEU A 382 -1.95 24.97 -1.05
N PRO A 383 -2.64 26.13 -0.97
CA PRO A 383 -2.39 27.11 0.08
C PRO A 383 -2.66 26.48 1.45
N VAL A 384 -1.78 26.74 2.42
CA VAL A 384 -1.95 26.26 3.80
C VAL A 384 -3.14 27.02 4.39
N ALA A 385 -4.17 26.29 4.83
CA ALA A 385 -5.26 26.90 5.60
C ALA A 385 -4.66 27.47 6.91
N ALA A 386 -4.87 28.77 7.12
CA ALA A 386 -4.29 29.56 8.21
C ALA A 386 -4.84 29.17 9.60
#